data_AF-A0A6B3HIH0-F1
#
_entry.id   AF-A0A6B3HIH0-F1
#
_cell.length_a   1.000
_cell.length_b   1.000
_cell.length_c   1.000
_cell.angle_alpha   90.00
_cell.angle_beta   90.00
_cell.angle_gamma   90.00
#
_symmetry.space_group_name_H-M   'P 1'
#
loop_
_entity.id
_entity.type
_entity.pdbx_description
1 polymer ?
#
loop_
_entity_poly.entity_id
_entity_poly.type
_entity_poly.pdbx_seq_one_letter_code
_entity_poly.pdbx_strand_id
1 'polypeptide(L)' 'MIRFDNVSKTYPKQTRPALRDVSLDIEKGEFVFLVGSS' A
#
# COMPACT_ATOMS: atom_id res chain seq x y z
N MET A 1 -15.37 0.33 -2.21
CA MET A 1 -14.29 0.13 -3.17
C MET A 1 -13.16 1.06 -2.80
N ILE A 2 -12.05 0.49 -2.35
CA ILE A 2 -10.77 1.18 -2.17
C ILE A 2 -9.83 0.54 -3.19
N ARG A 3 -9.19 1.35 -4.03
CA ARG A 3 -8.28 0.87 -5.07
C ARG A 3 -6.96 1.62 -5.01
N PHE A 4 -5.87 0.86 -5.00
CA PHE A 4 -4.54 1.37 -5.30
C PHE A 4 -4.07 0.74 -6.61
N ASP A 5 -3.51 1.58 -7.47
CA ASP A 5 -2.96 1.17 -8.76
C ASP A 5 -1.52 1.68 -8.86
N ASN A 6 -0.56 0.75 -8.85
CA ASN A 6 0.89 1.01 -8.92
C ASN A 6 1.36 2.11 -7.95
N VAL A 7 0.87 2.08 -6.71
CA VAL A 7 1.17 3.12 -5.72
C VAL A 7 2.55 2.91 -5.11
N SER A 8 3.38 3.94 -5.19
CA SER A 8 4.67 4.03 -4.51
C SER A 8 4.68 5.20 -3.51
N LYS A 9 5.29 4.99 -2.33
CA LYS A 9 5.42 6.01 -1.28
C LYS A 9 6.87 6.13 -0.83
N THR A 10 7.38 7.36 -0.86
CA THR A 10 8.70 7.73 -0.33
C THR A 10 8.54 8.85 0.69
N TYR A 11 9.25 8.78 1.81
CA TYR A 11 9.31 9.87 2.77
C TYR A 11 10.42 10.86 2.42
N PRO A 12 10.33 12.13 2.86
CA PRO A 12 11.40 13.10 2.67
C PRO A 12 12.75 12.54 3.17
N LYS A 13 13.82 12.81 2.42
CA LYS A 13 15.20 12.37 2.71
C LYS A 13 15.46 10.86 2.57
N GLN A 14 14.47 10.05 2.18
CA GLN A 14 14.71 8.65 1.82
C GLN A 14 14.93 8.50 0.31
N THR A 15 15.97 7.76 -0.06
CA THR A 15 16.28 7.43 -1.46
C THR A 15 15.52 6.19 -1.94
N ARG A 16 15.10 5.33 -1.01
CA ARG A 16 14.33 4.11 -1.29
C ARG A 16 12.86 4.31 -0.90
N PRO A 17 11.90 3.91 -1.74
CA PRO A 17 10.48 3.94 -1.38
C PRO A 17 10.17 2.97 -0.22
N ALA A 18 9.31 3.42 0.68
CA ALA A 18 8.74 2.62 1.77
C ALA A 18 7.65 1.65 1.26
N LEU A 19 6.87 2.09 0.26
CA LEU A 19 5.97 1.23 -0.52
C LEU A 19 6.37 1.34 -1.99
N ARG A 20 6.52 0.21 -2.69
CA ARG A 20 6.91 0.20 -4.10
C ARG A 20 5.90 -0.60 -4.91
N ASP A 21 5.30 0.07 -5.89
CA ASP A 21 4.41 -0.50 -6.91
C ASP A 21 3.29 -1.37 -6.33
N VAL A 22 2.63 -0.88 -5.29
CA VAL A 22 1.54 -1.60 -4.61
C VAL A 22 0.24 -1.39 -5.37
N SER A 23 -0.34 -2.49 -5.86
CA SER A 23 -1.69 -2.54 -6.41
C SER A 23 -2.57 -3.44 -5.53
N LEU A 24 -3.74 -2.95 -5.14
CA LEU A 24 -4.74 -3.72 -4.40
C LEU A 24 -6.14 -3.15 -4.61
N ASP A 25 -7.13 -4.01 -4.46
CA ASP A 25 -8.55 -3.67 -4.49
C ASP A 25 -9.21 -4.23 -3.23
N ILE A 26 -10.01 -3.40 -2.55
CA ILE A 26 -10.82 -3.78 -1.39
C ILE A 26 -12.28 -3.43 -1.68
N GLU A 27 -13.11 -4.46 -1.71
CA GLU A 27 -14.53 -4.34 -2.03
C GLU A 27 -15.37 -3.94 -0.81
N LYS A 28 -16.60 -3.49 -1.09
CA LYS A 28 -17.50 -3.05 -0.02
C LYS A 28 -17.88 -4.24 0.86
N GLY A 29 -17.60 -4.13 2.16
CA GLY A 29 -17.91 -5.16 3.15
C GLY A 29 -16.80 -6.18 3.37
N GLU A 30 -15.67 -6.06 2.65
CA GLU A 30 -14.49 -6.87 2.94
C GLU A 30 -13.83 -6.48 4.26
N PHE A 31 -13.45 -7.48 5.05
CA PHE A 31 -12.75 -7.32 6.29
C PHE A 31 -11.29 -7.75 6.12
N VAL A 32 -10.37 -6.78 6.11
CA VAL A 32 -8.98 -6.97 5.70
C VAL A 32 -8.01 -6.60 6.83
N PHE A 33 -6.94 -7.39 6.97
CA PHE A 33 -5.82 -7.12 7.86
C PHE A 33 -4.55 -6.82 7.06
N LEU A 34 -3.77 -5.85 7.52
CA LEU A 34 -2.41 -5.59 7.03
C LEU A 34 -1.41 -6.05 8.09
N VAL A 35 -0.58 -7.03 7.75
CA VAL A 35 0.42 -7.62 8.64
C VAL A 35 1.80 -7.62 8.00
N GLY A 36 2.85 -7.60 8.81
CA GLY A 36 4.24 -7.62 8.36
C GLY A 36 5.21 -7.60 9.53
N SER A 37 6.47 -7.97 9.27
CA SER A 37 7.56 -7.86 10.25
C SER A 37 7.84 -6.39 10.58
N SER A 38 8.17 -6.11 11.85
CA SER A 38 8.67 -4.82 12.32
C SER A 38 10.14 -4.60 11.95
#